data_AF-K4A0X5-F1
#
_entry.id   AF-K4A0X5-F1
#
_cell.length_a   1.000
_cell.length_b   1.000
_cell.length_c   1.000
_cell.angle_alpha   90.00
_cell.angle_beta   90.00
_cell.angle_gamma   90.00
#
_symmetry.space_group_name_H-M   'P 1'
#
loop_
_entity.id
_entity.type
_entity.pdbx_description
1 polymer ?
#
loop_
_entity_poly.entity_id
_entity_poly.type
_entity_poly.pdbx_seq_one_letter_code
_entity_poly.pdbx_strand_id
1 'polypeptide(L)'
;TETDAVWERLTQGMRVNLNIRPIDFFGRSTHVNHQINDGPCALIAVCNVLLLKEDIFFEPHETVVSMEYLLNLVVSFLKEKDLVENVPCILYWNNH
;
A
#
# COMPACT_ATOMS: atom_id res chain seq x y z
N THR A 1 16.49 -17.11 14.61
CA THR A 1 16.13 -18.37 13.91
C THR A 1 16.05 -18.13 12.41
N GLU A 2 15.89 -19.17 11.59
CA GLU A 2 15.74 -19.03 10.12
C GLU A 2 14.59 -18.08 9.73
N THR A 3 13.52 -18.05 10.54
CA THR A 3 12.42 -17.08 10.42
C THR A 3 12.86 -15.63 10.60
N ASP A 4 13.75 -15.33 11.54
CA ASP A 4 14.22 -13.96 11.78
C ASP A 4 15.07 -13.45 10.62
N ALA A 5 15.85 -14.33 9.99
CA ALA A 5 16.65 -14.01 8.80
C ALA A 5 15.77 -13.78 7.55
N VAL A 6 14.67 -14.52 7.41
CA VAL A 6 13.66 -14.28 6.37
C VAL A 6 12.95 -12.94 6.62
N TRP A 7 12.56 -12.64 7.85
CA TRP A 7 11.98 -11.36 8.23
C TRP A 7 12.93 -10.19 8.01
N GLU A 8 14.23 -10.32 8.32
CA GLU A 8 15.23 -9.30 8.01
C GLU A 8 15.37 -9.05 6.50
N ARG A 9 15.38 -10.11 5.69
CA ARG A 9 15.46 -9.97 4.23
C ARG A 9 14.21 -9.32 3.63
N LEU A 10 13.03 -9.65 4.16
CA LEU A 10 11.78 -9.01 3.76
C LEU A 10 11.75 -7.53 4.17
N THR A 11 12.24 -7.21 5.37
CA THR A 11 12.23 -5.84 5.90
C THR A 11 13.34 -4.96 5.35
N GLN A 12 14.45 -5.52 4.83
CA GLN A 12 15.47 -4.75 4.11
C GLN A 12 14.89 -4.00 2.90
N GLY A 13 13.95 -4.60 2.17
CA GLY A 13 13.21 -3.93 1.09
C GLY A 13 12.16 -2.92 1.58
N MET A 14 11.76 -2.99 2.85
CA MET A 14 10.77 -2.08 3.47
C MET A 14 11.40 -0.78 3.99
N ARG A 15 12.73 -0.67 4.01
CA ARG A 15 13.43 0.59 4.35
C ARG A 15 13.55 1.55 3.17
N VAL A 16 12.88 1.26 2.06
CA VAL A 16 12.88 2.10 0.87
C VAL A 16 11.85 3.22 1.05
N ASN A 17 12.32 4.44 0.84
CA ASN A 17 11.48 5.62 0.74
C ASN A 17 11.08 5.83 -0.73
N LEU A 18 9.80 6.14 -0.94
CA LEU A 18 9.22 6.39 -2.24
C LEU A 18 8.87 7.88 -2.35
N ASN A 19 9.19 8.48 -3.49
CA ASN A 19 8.76 9.84 -3.78
C ASN A 19 7.28 9.81 -4.15
N ILE A 20 6.53 10.75 -3.60
CA ILE A 20 5.13 10.98 -3.97
C ILE A 20 5.01 12.35 -4.61
N ARG A 21 4.04 12.46 -5.51
CA ARG A 21 3.77 13.69 -6.23
C ARG A 21 2.27 13.97 -6.25
N PRO A 22 1.83 15.21 -5.94
CA PRO A 22 0.46 15.62 -6.17
C PRO A 22 0.20 15.71 -7.68
N ILE A 23 -0.96 15.21 -8.09
CA ILE A 23 -1.50 15.29 -9.44
C ILE A 23 -2.90 15.87 -9.39
N ASP A 24 -3.31 16.50 -10.49
CA ASP A 24 -4.71 16.82 -10.73
C ASP A 24 -5.36 15.62 -11.44
N PHE A 25 -6.26 14.93 -10.75
CA PHE A 25 -7.02 13.80 -11.25
C PHE A 25 -8.51 14.15 -11.34
N PHE A 26 -8.95 14.54 -12.55
CA PHE A 26 -10.31 15.00 -12.85
C PHE A 26 -10.75 16.23 -12.02
N GLY A 27 -9.86 17.22 -11.85
CA GLY A 27 -10.13 18.45 -11.09
C GLY A 27 -9.92 18.31 -9.59
N ARG A 28 -9.34 17.19 -9.12
CA ARG A 28 -9.10 16.89 -7.71
C ARG A 28 -7.60 16.66 -7.49
N SER A 29 -7.04 17.30 -6.47
CA SER A 29 -5.66 17.07 -6.07
C SER A 29 -5.53 15.76 -5.30
N THR A 30 -4.80 14.79 -5.83
CA THR A 30 -4.47 13.52 -5.15
C THR A 30 -3.00 13.18 -5.36
N HIS A 31 -2.44 12.28 -4.56
CA HIS A 31 -1.04 11.88 -4.67
C HIS A 31 -0.89 10.60 -5.49
N VAL A 32 0.25 10.46 -6.18
CA VAL A 32 0.71 9.19 -6.76
C VAL A 32 2.13 8.88 -6.31
N ASN A 33 2.37 7.61 -6.04
CA ASN A 33 3.68 7.06 -5.71
C ASN A 33 4.47 6.82 -6.99
N HIS A 34 5.68 7.38 -7.05
CA HIS A 34 6.64 7.08 -8.12
C HIS A 34 7.45 5.83 -7.76
N GLN A 35 7.42 4.82 -8.64
CA GLN A 35 8.32 3.69 -8.51
C GLN A 35 9.75 4.11 -8.85
N ILE A 36 10.69 3.76 -7.98
CA ILE A 36 12.13 3.88 -8.23
C ILE A 36 12.68 2.45 -8.28
N ASN A 37 13.35 2.06 -9.37
CA ASN A 37 13.98 0.74 -9.59
C ASN A 37 12.99 -0.47 -9.55
N ASP A 38 13.53 -1.68 -9.33
CA ASP A 38 12.80 -2.96 -9.06
C ASP A 38 12.06 -2.96 -7.70
N GLY A 39 11.61 -1.78 -7.25
CA GLY A 39 10.81 -1.64 -6.03
C GLY A 39 9.49 -2.41 -6.10
N PRO A 40 8.76 -2.50 -4.98
CA PRO A 40 7.57 -3.35 -4.82
C PRO A 40 6.36 -2.82 -5.63
N CYS A 41 6.40 -3.06 -6.93
CA CYS A 41 5.46 -2.54 -7.93
C CYS A 41 4.00 -2.87 -7.61
N ALA A 42 3.74 -4.06 -7.05
CA ALA A 42 2.40 -4.49 -6.66
C ALA A 42 1.80 -3.58 -5.57
N LEU A 43 2.56 -3.25 -4.52
CA LEU A 43 2.03 -2.37 -3.47
C LEU A 43 1.81 -0.96 -4.02
N ILE A 44 2.77 -0.43 -4.78
CA ILE A 44 2.68 0.90 -5.40
C ILE A 44 1.42 1.00 -6.27
N ALA A 45 1.14 -0.02 -7.08
CA ALA A 45 -0.04 -0.07 -7.93
C ALA A 45 -1.33 -0.05 -7.09
N VAL A 46 -1.41 -0.87 -6.04
CA VAL A 46 -2.57 -0.90 -5.13
C VAL A 46 -2.76 0.46 -4.45
N CYS A 47 -1.71 1.04 -3.87
CA CYS A 47 -1.77 2.33 -3.21
C CYS A 47 -2.24 3.44 -4.17
N ASN A 48 -1.71 3.48 -5.40
CA ASN A 48 -2.11 4.48 -6.39
C ASN A 48 -3.59 4.36 -6.76
N VAL A 49 -4.11 3.14 -6.95
CA VAL A 49 -5.54 2.94 -7.21
C VAL A 49 -6.40 3.46 -6.06
N LEU A 50 -6.03 3.15 -4.80
CA LEU A 50 -6.76 3.61 -3.62
C LEU A 50 -6.73 5.14 -3.46
N LEU A 51 -5.58 5.79 -3.73
CA LEU A 51 -5.44 7.25 -3.71
C LEU A 51 -6.30 7.94 -4.78
N LEU A 52 -6.35 7.38 -6.00
CA LEU A 52 -7.19 7.90 -7.08
C LEU A 52 -8.70 7.77 -6.78
N LYS A 53 -9.06 6.77 -5.98
CA LYS A 53 -10.42 6.53 -5.49
C LYS A 53 -10.79 7.32 -4.23
N GLU A 54 -9.84 8.03 -3.62
CA GLU A 54 -10.00 8.67 -2.30
C GLU A 54 -10.34 7.69 -1.17
N ASP A 55 -9.99 6.42 -1.34
CA ASP A 55 -10.14 5.39 -0.31
C ASP A 55 -9.03 5.52 0.77
N ILE A 56 -7.87 6.07 0.39
CA ILE A 56 -6.79 6.47 1.29
C ILE A 56 -6.24 7.84 0.85
N PHE A 57 -5.52 8.52 1.73
CA PHE A 57 -4.90 9.81 1.46
C PHE A 57 -3.56 9.95 2.19
N PHE A 58 -2.71 10.84 1.67
CA PHE A 58 -1.50 11.31 2.34
C PHE A 58 -1.69 12.73 2.84
N GLU A 59 -0.80 13.18 3.72
CA GLU A 59 -0.82 14.58 4.15
C GLU A 59 -0.50 15.51 2.96
N PRO A 60 -1.16 16.69 2.83
CA PRO A 60 -1.00 17.56 1.65
C PRO A 60 0.43 18.05 1.36
N HIS A 61 1.31 18.02 2.35
CA HIS A 61 2.69 18.49 2.26
C HIS A 61 3.70 17.36 2.16
N GLU A 62 3.23 16.12 2.14
CA GLU A 62 4.08 14.95 2.11
C GLU A 62 4.68 14.78 0.70
N THR A 63 5.99 14.56 0.63
CA THR A 63 6.72 14.42 -0.65
C THR A 63 7.47 13.10 -0.75
N VAL A 64 7.61 12.40 0.39
CA VAL A 64 8.31 11.13 0.52
C VAL A 64 7.57 10.30 1.56
N VAL A 65 7.35 9.02 1.27
CA VAL A 65 6.71 8.06 2.19
C VAL A 65 7.56 6.80 2.32
N SER A 66 7.53 6.16 3.49
CA SER A 66 8.19 4.87 3.66
C SER A 66 7.30 3.73 3.16
N MET A 67 7.92 2.63 2.74
CA MET A 67 7.19 1.41 2.37
C MET A 67 6.37 0.85 3.54
N GLU A 68 6.88 0.93 4.77
CA GLU A 68 6.17 0.51 5.98
C GLU A 68 4.88 1.33 6.19
N TYR A 69 4.94 2.64 5.96
CA TYR A 69 3.77 3.51 6.05
C TYR A 69 2.70 3.13 5.03
N LEU A 70 3.09 2.88 3.77
CA LEU A 70 2.16 2.41 2.74
C LEU A 70 1.51 1.07 3.09
N LEU A 71 2.29 0.12 3.60
CA LEU A 71 1.76 -1.18 4.05
C LEU A 71 0.75 -1.00 5.18
N ASN A 72 1.06 -0.16 6.16
CA ASN A 72 0.16 0.11 7.28
C ASN A 72 -1.15 0.76 6.82
N LEU A 73 -1.11 1.69 5.85
CA LEU A 73 -2.30 2.28 5.24
C LEU A 73 -3.17 1.21 4.55
N VAL A 74 -2.56 0.38 3.69
CA VAL A 74 -3.30 -0.66 2.96
C VAL A 74 -3.88 -1.70 3.90
N VAL A 75 -3.13 -2.15 4.91
CA VAL A 75 -3.62 -3.11 5.92
C VAL A 75 -4.77 -2.50 6.73
N SER A 76 -4.69 -1.22 7.08
CA SER A 76 -5.77 -0.54 7.82
C SER A 76 -7.04 -0.46 6.98
N PHE A 77 -6.91 -0.05 5.72
CA PHE A 77 -8.01 -0.04 4.75
C PHE A 77 -8.65 -1.43 4.58
N LEU A 78 -7.84 -2.47 4.38
CA LEU A 78 -8.35 -3.84 4.21
C LEU A 78 -9.07 -4.34 5.47
N LYS A 79 -8.54 -4.07 6.67
CA LYS A 79 -9.21 -4.41 7.93
C LYS A 79 -10.57 -3.72 8.06
N GLU A 80 -10.66 -2.44 7.67
CA GLU A 80 -11.94 -1.73 7.67
C GLU A 80 -12.95 -2.37 6.70
N LYS A 81 -12.51 -2.82 5.52
CA LYS A 81 -13.38 -3.52 4.56
C LYS A 81 -13.78 -4.91 5.03
N ASP A 82 -12.88 -5.68 5.63
CA ASP A 82 -13.17 -7.01 6.19
C ASP A 82 -14.19 -6.94 7.35
N LEU A 83 -14.19 -5.85 8.12
CA LEU A 83 -15.20 -5.62 9.16
C LEU A 83 -16.60 -5.31 8.59
N VAL A 84 -16.67 -4.82 7.35
CA VAL A 84 -17.93 -4.51 6.63
C VAL A 84 -18.40 -5.71 5.81
N GLU A 85 -17.48 -6.50 5.27
CA GLU A 85 -17.73 -7.71 4.48
C GLU A 85 -17.25 -8.95 5.24
N ASN A 86 -18.03 -9.43 6.21
CA ASN A 86 -17.82 -10.75 6.81
C ASN A 86 -18.13 -11.89 5.81
N VAL A 87 -17.25 -12.09 4.82
CA VAL A 87 -17.15 -13.34 4.05
C VAL A 87 -15.68 -13.74 4.05
N PRO A 88 -15.26 -14.75 4.82
CA PRO A 88 -13.87 -15.17 4.85
C PRO A 88 -13.44 -15.66 3.47
N CYS A 89 -12.46 -14.99 2.85
CA CYS A 89 -11.82 -15.42 1.60
C CYS A 89 -11.30 -16.87 1.66
N ILE A 90 -11.05 -17.38 2.88
CA ILE A 90 -10.70 -18.79 3.17
C ILE A 90 -11.78 -19.79 2.71
N LEU A 91 -13.04 -19.39 2.61
CA LEU A 91 -14.11 -20.25 2.11
C LEU A 91 -14.10 -20.42 0.59
N TYR A 92 -13.45 -19.53 -0.17
CA TYR A 92 -13.32 -19.65 -1.62
C TYR A 92 -12.23 -20.66 -2.04
N TRP A 93 -11.19 -20.83 -1.23
CA TRP A 93 -10.06 -21.72 -1.57
C TRP A 93 -10.29 -23.20 -1.22
N ASN A 94 -11.28 -23.52 -0.39
CA ASN A 94 -11.57 -24.91 0.02
C ASN A 94 -12.67 -25.60 -0.82
N ASN A 95 -13.12 -24.97 -1.92
CA ASN A 95 -14.17 -25.53 -2.79
C ASN A 95 -13.68 -25.83 -4.22
N HIS A 96 -12.37 -25.95 -4.44
CA HIS A 96 -11.80 -26.42 -5.71
C HIS A 96 -10.67 -27.43 -5.51
#